data_AF-A0A1R2BVJ8-F1
#
_entry.id   AF-A0A1R2BVJ8-F1
#
_cell.length_a   1.000
_cell.length_b   1.000
_cell.length_c   1.000
_cell.angle_alpha   90.00
_cell.angle_beta   90.00
_cell.angle_gamma   90.00
#
_symmetry.space_group_name_H-M   'P 1'
#
loop_
_entity.id
_entity.type
_entity.pdbx_description
1 polymer ?
#
loop_
_entity_poly.entity_id
_entity_poly.type
_entity_poly.pdbx_seq_one_letter_code
_entity_poly.pdbx_strand_id
1 'polypeptide(L)'
;MIYYCNVGGHERIPALYSCICNDIWHFLCLSCCKVHFNSLSNKEFLKPLPIEFIPHYEASRALNIKISLLESFGKECFKDLLYATKSITEIYNRFSTEIMNMKKELANTSYLLLNNPQALKEGELKRIYDSKPSDIFTLVDNLAVIKKEYSILNIQELINNWFSIELNFNLLDDNKPTITLSSALDAENKNLKCKNSHDLKWDINGLFRNFFKTRGKLFVKCYFCKEKLSKACWNCIECLYFVCKECGRIKGKKSRSLKCLKHHELLWKCDVISYYNYYFNLNQKNWKCDVCDALKVSAHWHCEVCTFDICKACIPEISYSSWSIPLISLSGNFFNQVELVYGKNVICSLCKEGIITNYYVDPEFNYLVCQKCAIYTPDESPGHPAISCSYSHILRWTNKLDFICNLCRVSGKGFVFYCHICKYYMCSKCSRFLENFFIEKREIFSSSCITNDYDREYHLLKWAMLKSKIKQKIICNYCSVGTEIDTGLFECYKCRLYVCIKCVSNSSQSINKIENQ
;
A
#
# COMPACT_ATOMS: atom_id res chain seq x y z
N MET A 1 7.82 44.32 -28.80
CA MET A 1 8.34 45.65 -28.35
C MET A 1 8.86 45.51 -26.93
N ILE A 2 10.09 45.93 -26.62
CA ILE A 2 10.70 45.72 -25.29
C ILE A 2 10.39 46.92 -24.40
N TYR A 3 9.63 46.70 -23.32
CA TYR A 3 9.40 47.71 -22.30
C TYR A 3 10.50 47.64 -21.24
N TYR A 4 11.04 48.80 -20.84
CA TYR A 4 12.03 48.90 -19.77
C TYR A 4 11.40 49.38 -18.48
N CYS A 5 12.00 49.02 -17.36
CA CYS A 5 11.55 49.42 -16.05
C CYS A 5 11.67 50.94 -15.90
N ASN A 6 10.55 51.63 -15.72
CA ASN A 6 10.51 53.10 -15.64
C ASN A 6 10.49 53.63 -14.20
N VAL A 7 10.88 52.80 -13.23
CA VAL A 7 10.86 53.13 -11.80
C VAL A 7 12.24 52.93 -11.20
N GLY A 8 12.67 53.87 -10.35
CA GLY A 8 13.86 53.73 -9.50
C GLY A 8 15.21 53.78 -10.22
N GLY A 9 15.31 54.43 -11.38
CA GLY A 9 16.56 54.53 -12.15
C GLY A 9 16.95 53.25 -12.91
N HIS A 10 16.02 52.30 -13.05
CA HIS A 10 16.24 51.00 -13.70
C HIS A 10 15.93 51.02 -15.21
N GLU A 11 16.13 52.15 -15.89
CA GLU A 11 15.69 52.40 -17.28
C GLU A 11 16.33 51.46 -18.33
N ARG A 12 17.34 50.68 -17.96
CA ARG A 12 17.99 49.67 -18.83
C ARG A 12 17.59 48.22 -18.52
N ILE A 13 16.75 47.98 -17.51
CA ILE A 13 16.33 46.63 -17.12
C ILE A 13 14.98 46.32 -17.77
N PRO A 14 14.82 45.21 -18.52
CA PRO A 14 13.53 44.84 -19.10
C PRO A 14 12.44 44.69 -18.02
N ALA A 15 11.29 45.30 -18.28
CA ALA A 15 10.11 45.17 -17.43
C ALA A 15 9.45 43.81 -17.64
N LEU A 16 8.98 43.21 -16.55
CA LEU A 16 8.29 41.91 -16.55
C LEU A 16 6.80 42.06 -16.29
N TYR A 17 6.42 43.14 -15.61
CA TYR A 17 5.05 43.43 -15.20
C TYR A 17 4.66 44.83 -15.64
N SER A 18 3.37 45.02 -15.93
CA SER A 18 2.77 46.35 -16.02
C SER A 18 1.70 46.51 -14.96
N CYS A 19 1.59 47.73 -14.45
CA CYS A 19 0.57 48.14 -13.51
C CYS A 19 0.02 49.50 -13.95
N ILE A 20 -1.27 49.73 -13.73
CA ILE A 20 -1.87 51.06 -13.82
C ILE A 20 -2.24 51.44 -12.40
N CYS A 21 -1.54 52.40 -11.82
CA CYS A 21 -1.94 52.97 -10.54
C CYS A 21 -1.95 54.50 -10.67
N ASN A 22 -2.98 55.13 -10.09
CA ASN A 22 -3.26 56.56 -10.24
C ASN A 22 -3.29 57.04 -11.70
N ASP A 23 -3.91 56.24 -12.58
CA ASP A 23 -4.01 56.48 -14.02
C ASP A 23 -2.65 56.57 -14.78
N ILE A 24 -1.56 56.12 -14.15
CA ILE A 24 -0.22 56.09 -14.73
C ILE A 24 0.21 54.64 -14.99
N TRP A 25 0.73 54.39 -16.19
CA TRP A 25 1.32 53.10 -16.54
C TRP A 25 2.74 52.98 -15.97
N HIS A 26 2.93 51.98 -15.14
CA HIS A 26 4.23 51.56 -14.62
C HIS A 26 4.67 50.27 -15.31
N PHE A 27 5.91 50.24 -15.76
CA PHE A 27 6.59 49.06 -16.27
C PHE A 27 7.66 48.68 -15.25
N LEU A 28 7.55 47.48 -14.68
CA LEU A 28 8.30 47.11 -13.48
C LEU A 28 9.18 45.89 -13.75
N CYS A 29 10.46 46.00 -13.43
CA CYS A 29 11.32 44.82 -13.24
C CYS A 29 10.95 44.09 -11.94
N LEU A 30 11.47 42.88 -11.73
CA LEU A 30 11.08 42.04 -10.59
C LEU A 30 11.33 42.71 -9.22
N SER A 31 12.45 43.43 -9.06
CA SER A 31 12.79 44.12 -7.81
C SER A 31 11.87 45.31 -7.55
N CYS A 32 11.65 46.15 -8.56
CA CYS A 32 10.72 47.28 -8.46
C CYS A 32 9.27 46.83 -8.24
N CYS A 33 8.86 45.69 -8.82
CA CYS A 33 7.53 45.12 -8.59
C CYS A 33 7.29 44.78 -7.11
N LYS A 34 8.29 44.21 -6.41
CA LYS A 34 8.16 43.89 -4.99
C LYS A 34 8.01 45.14 -4.12
N VAL A 35 8.82 46.17 -4.39
CA VAL A 35 8.76 47.44 -3.67
C VAL A 35 7.42 48.14 -3.94
N HIS A 36 7.01 48.18 -5.21
CA HIS A 36 5.75 48.79 -5.64
C HIS A 36 4.53 48.08 -5.01
N PHE A 37 4.56 46.75 -4.90
CA PHE A 37 3.50 45.97 -4.28
C PHE A 37 3.35 46.28 -2.78
N ASN A 38 4.47 46.46 -2.08
CA ASN A 38 4.43 46.80 -0.65
C ASN A 38 3.90 48.22 -0.40
N SER A 39 3.96 49.12 -1.39
CA SER A 39 3.43 50.48 -1.29
C SER A 39 1.95 50.62 -1.67
N LEU A 40 1.34 49.59 -2.28
CA LEU A 40 -0.06 49.64 -2.72
C LEU A 40 -0.98 48.92 -1.73
N SER A 41 -2.00 49.62 -1.23
CA SER A 41 -2.98 49.07 -0.29
C SER A 41 -4.06 48.20 -0.94
N ASN A 42 -4.26 48.30 -2.26
CA ASN A 42 -5.22 47.49 -3.03
C ASN A 42 -4.51 46.64 -4.10
N LYS A 43 -4.82 45.35 -4.14
CA LYS A 43 -4.07 44.28 -4.85
C LYS A 43 -4.50 44.02 -6.28
N GLU A 44 -5.47 44.75 -6.81
CA GLU A 44 -5.95 44.55 -8.17
C GLU A 44 -5.09 45.38 -9.14
N PHE A 45 -5.04 45.05 -10.43
CA PHE A 45 -4.36 45.80 -11.52
C PHE A 45 -2.91 45.42 -11.94
N LEU A 46 -2.26 44.41 -11.34
CA LEU A 46 -0.99 43.90 -11.90
C LEU A 46 -1.26 42.91 -13.04
N LYS A 47 -0.75 43.23 -14.24
CA LYS A 47 -0.83 42.34 -15.40
C LYS A 47 0.59 41.90 -15.81
N PRO A 48 0.82 40.60 -16.01
CA PRO A 48 2.07 40.15 -16.61
C PRO A 48 2.14 40.67 -18.05
N LEU A 49 3.30 41.18 -18.45
CA LEU A 49 3.50 41.56 -19.83
C LEU A 49 3.71 40.29 -20.68
N PRO A 50 3.15 40.21 -21.90
CA PRO A 50 3.54 39.19 -22.85
C PRO A 50 4.98 39.49 -23.28
N ILE A 51 5.94 38.83 -22.65
CA ILE A 51 7.36 38.98 -22.98
C ILE A 51 7.59 38.21 -24.29
N GLU A 52 7.65 38.92 -25.41
CA GLU A 52 8.15 38.35 -26.65
C GLU A 52 9.59 37.87 -26.45
N PHE A 53 9.85 36.68 -26.97
CA PHE A 53 11.11 35.97 -26.85
C PHE A 53 12.29 36.82 -27.35
N ILE A 54 13.17 37.24 -26.42
CA ILE A 54 14.48 37.80 -26.75
C ILE A 54 15.50 36.70 -26.43
N PRO A 55 16.16 36.09 -27.43
CA PRO A 55 16.99 34.89 -27.27
C PRO A 55 18.18 35.01 -26.29
N HIS A 56 18.49 36.21 -25.79
CA HIS A 56 19.76 36.50 -25.11
C HIS A 56 19.68 36.68 -23.58
N TYR A 57 18.53 36.51 -22.92
CA TYR A 57 18.42 36.66 -21.46
C TYR A 57 17.97 35.38 -20.75
N GLU A 58 18.93 34.59 -20.28
CA GLU A 58 18.75 33.33 -19.53
C GLU A 58 17.89 33.48 -18.27
N ALA A 59 17.95 34.65 -17.62
CA ALA A 59 17.13 34.96 -16.45
C ALA A 59 15.61 34.93 -16.76
N SER A 60 15.22 35.33 -17.97
CA SER A 60 13.82 35.29 -18.41
C SER A 60 13.33 33.86 -18.64
N ARG A 61 14.21 33.00 -19.18
CA ARG A 61 13.94 31.56 -19.34
C ARG A 61 13.79 30.86 -17.98
N ALA A 62 14.69 31.11 -17.04
CA ALA A 62 14.63 30.54 -15.69
C ALA A 62 13.38 31.01 -14.92
N LEU A 63 12.99 32.28 -15.07
CA LEU A 63 11.79 32.82 -14.44
C LEU A 63 10.51 32.20 -15.03
N ASN A 64 10.40 32.07 -16.35
CA ASN A 64 9.25 31.45 -17.00
C ASN A 64 9.10 29.96 -16.66
N ILE A 65 10.22 29.22 -16.55
CA ILE A 65 10.18 27.83 -16.07
C ILE A 65 9.70 27.79 -14.61
N LYS A 66 10.19 28.67 -13.74
CA LYS A 66 9.72 28.75 -12.35
C LYS A 66 8.25 29.12 -12.23
N ILE A 67 7.76 30.08 -13.04
CA ILE A 67 6.34 30.47 -13.07
C ILE A 67 5.48 29.29 -13.55
N SER A 68 5.87 28.62 -14.63
CA SER A 68 5.17 27.43 -15.15
C SER A 68 5.15 26.28 -14.13
N LEU A 69 6.25 26.05 -13.42
CA LEU A 69 6.32 25.06 -12.33
C LEU A 69 5.42 25.43 -11.16
N LEU A 70 5.37 26.71 -10.76
CA LEU A 70 4.49 27.19 -9.69
C LEU A 70 3.00 27.10 -10.09
N GLU A 71 2.66 27.39 -11.33
CA GLU A 71 1.29 27.21 -11.85
C GLU A 71 0.90 25.73 -11.91
N SER A 72 1.82 24.85 -12.32
CA SER A 72 1.62 23.40 -12.31
C SER A 72 1.40 22.88 -10.88
N PHE A 73 2.26 23.31 -9.94
CA PHE A 73 2.17 22.95 -8.54
C PHE A 73 0.87 23.44 -7.91
N GLY A 74 0.48 24.70 -8.18
CA GLY A 74 -0.81 25.25 -7.72
C GLY A 74 -2.01 24.46 -8.25
N LYS A 75 -1.99 24.03 -9.52
CA LYS A 75 -3.04 23.17 -10.10
C LYS A 75 -3.08 21.78 -9.46
N GLU A 76 -1.92 21.23 -9.10
CA GLU A 76 -1.82 19.93 -8.43
C GLU A 76 -2.32 20.01 -6.98
N CYS A 77 -1.85 20.99 -6.20
CA CYS A 77 -2.37 21.25 -4.85
C CYS A 77 -3.88 21.52 -4.85
N PHE A 78 -4.40 22.26 -5.83
CA PHE A 78 -5.84 22.49 -5.94
C PHE A 78 -6.62 21.21 -6.26
N LYS A 79 -6.08 20.32 -7.10
CA LYS A 79 -6.67 18.99 -7.34
C LYS A 79 -6.67 18.13 -6.09
N ASP A 80 -5.57 18.14 -5.33
CA ASP A 80 -5.46 17.39 -4.07
C ASP A 80 -6.42 17.93 -3.01
N LEU A 81 -6.56 19.26 -2.91
CA LEU A 81 -7.53 19.90 -2.03
C LEU A 81 -8.97 19.53 -2.44
N LEU A 82 -9.28 19.57 -3.74
CA LEU A 82 -10.60 19.20 -4.27
C LEU A 82 -10.91 17.72 -3.98
N TYR A 83 -9.91 16.85 -4.12
CA TYR A 83 -10.02 15.42 -3.80
C TYR A 83 -10.25 15.20 -2.30
N ALA A 84 -9.47 15.86 -1.44
CA ALA A 84 -9.64 15.81 0.01
C ALA A 84 -11.02 16.29 0.43
N THR A 85 -11.49 17.41 -0.14
CA THR A 85 -12.82 17.98 0.13
C THR A 85 -13.92 17.00 -0.28
N LYS A 86 -13.79 16.38 -1.46
CA LYS A 86 -14.74 15.37 -1.92
C LYS A 86 -14.77 14.15 -0.99
N SER A 87 -13.61 13.68 -0.55
CA SER A 87 -13.48 12.57 0.40
C SER A 87 -14.14 12.88 1.75
N ILE A 88 -13.92 14.09 2.28
CA ILE A 88 -14.55 14.56 3.52
C ILE A 88 -16.07 14.61 3.37
N THR A 89 -16.57 15.15 2.25
CA THR A 89 -18.02 15.20 1.97
C THR A 89 -18.64 13.80 1.87
N GLU A 90 -17.96 12.84 1.24
CA GLU A 90 -18.42 11.45 1.16
C GLU A 90 -18.49 10.79 2.55
N ILE A 91 -17.48 11.03 3.40
CA ILE A 91 -17.46 10.56 4.80
C ILE A 91 -18.61 11.19 5.60
N TYR A 92 -18.81 12.50 5.49
CA TYR A 92 -19.89 13.23 6.16
C TYR A 92 -21.27 12.68 5.76
N ASN A 93 -21.51 12.48 4.46
CA ASN A 93 -22.78 11.95 3.95
C ASN A 93 -23.06 10.53 4.46
N ARG A 94 -22.02 9.70 4.57
CA ARG A 94 -22.13 8.36 5.16
C ARG A 94 -22.51 8.44 6.64
N PHE A 95 -21.79 9.22 7.44
CA PHE A 95 -22.11 9.40 8.86
C PHE A 95 -23.52 9.97 9.06
N SER A 96 -23.91 10.95 8.25
CA SER A 96 -25.27 11.52 8.28
C SER A 96 -26.34 10.47 8.01
N THR A 97 -26.12 9.59 7.02
CA THR A 97 -27.03 8.48 6.70
C THR A 97 -27.12 7.46 7.84
N GLU A 98 -25.99 7.09 8.43
CA GLU A 98 -25.93 6.18 9.59
C GLU A 98 -26.70 6.77 10.80
N ILE A 99 -26.52 8.07 11.09
CA ILE A 99 -27.25 8.77 12.15
C ILE A 99 -28.76 8.79 11.88
N MET A 100 -29.18 9.03 10.64
CA MET A 100 -30.61 9.04 10.28
C MET A 100 -31.24 7.64 10.42
N ASN A 101 -30.50 6.58 10.07
CA ASN A 101 -30.95 5.20 10.27
C ASN A 101 -31.08 4.87 11.77
N MET A 102 -30.09 5.22 12.59
CA MET A 102 -30.17 5.05 14.04
C MET A 102 -31.35 5.80 14.66
N LYS A 103 -31.62 7.03 14.22
CA LYS A 103 -32.81 7.79 14.66
C LYS A 103 -34.11 7.08 14.29
N LYS A 104 -34.19 6.50 13.08
CA LYS A 104 -35.37 5.75 12.61
C LYS A 104 -35.57 4.46 13.40
N GLU A 105 -34.50 3.72 13.65
CA GLU A 105 -34.54 2.50 14.48
C GLU A 105 -34.95 2.84 15.91
N LEU A 106 -34.38 3.89 16.52
CA LEU A 106 -34.76 4.34 17.85
C LEU A 106 -36.23 4.78 17.91
N ALA A 107 -36.72 5.49 16.89
CA ALA A 107 -38.12 5.89 16.80
C ALA A 107 -39.05 4.68 16.66
N ASN A 108 -38.69 3.69 15.84
CA ASN A 108 -39.44 2.44 15.70
C ASN A 108 -39.46 1.64 17.00
N THR A 109 -38.31 1.49 17.66
CA THR A 109 -38.21 0.81 18.95
C THR A 109 -39.03 1.53 20.01
N SER A 110 -38.94 2.87 20.05
CA SER A 110 -39.75 3.68 20.97
C SER A 110 -41.24 3.52 20.69
N TYR A 111 -41.65 3.51 19.42
CA TYR A 111 -43.04 3.27 19.02
C TYR A 111 -43.51 1.87 19.43
N LEU A 112 -42.70 0.84 19.22
CA LEU A 112 -43.02 -0.53 19.62
C LEU A 112 -43.13 -0.65 21.14
N LEU A 113 -42.24 -0.02 21.89
CA LEU A 113 -42.28 0.01 23.36
C LEU A 113 -43.50 0.78 23.88
N LEU A 114 -43.78 1.95 23.32
CA LEU A 114 -44.91 2.79 23.74
C LEU A 114 -46.27 2.19 23.37
N ASN A 115 -46.34 1.32 22.36
CA ASN A 115 -47.59 0.66 21.97
C ASN A 115 -47.68 -0.79 22.44
N ASN A 116 -46.64 -1.33 23.10
CA ASN A 116 -46.71 -2.65 23.70
C ASN A 116 -47.44 -2.54 25.05
N PRO A 117 -48.63 -3.16 25.20
CA PRO A 117 -49.41 -3.09 26.44
C PRO A 117 -48.67 -3.63 27.66
N GLN A 118 -47.72 -4.55 27.45
CA GLN A 118 -46.87 -5.08 28.51
C GLN A 118 -45.82 -4.04 28.93
N ALA A 119 -45.11 -3.43 27.99
CA ALA A 119 -44.09 -2.41 28.30
C ALA A 119 -44.68 -1.15 28.95
N LEU A 120 -45.92 -0.76 28.58
CA LEU A 120 -46.64 0.33 29.25
C LEU A 120 -46.97 0.00 30.71
N LYS A 121 -47.46 -1.21 30.97
CA LYS A 121 -47.74 -1.70 32.34
C LYS A 121 -46.46 -1.80 33.16
N GLU A 122 -45.40 -2.33 32.57
CA GLU A 122 -44.07 -2.43 33.19
C GLU A 122 -43.51 -1.04 33.53
N GLY A 123 -43.66 -0.05 32.64
CA GLY A 123 -43.26 1.34 32.87
C GLY A 123 -44.11 2.09 33.90
N GLU A 124 -45.41 1.78 34.03
CA GLU A 124 -46.24 2.27 35.13
C GLU A 124 -45.81 1.67 36.47
N LEU A 125 -45.56 0.37 36.52
CA LEU A 125 -45.07 -0.30 37.72
C LEU A 125 -43.73 0.25 38.18
N LYS A 126 -42.80 0.50 37.26
CA LYS A 126 -41.52 1.13 37.56
C LYS A 126 -41.68 2.56 38.08
N ARG A 127 -42.58 3.37 37.51
CA ARG A 127 -42.88 4.71 38.03
C ARG A 127 -43.49 4.69 39.42
N ILE A 128 -44.39 3.74 39.72
CA ILE A 128 -44.97 3.62 41.06
C ILE A 128 -43.88 3.18 42.05
N TYR A 129 -43.05 2.20 41.68
CA TYR A 129 -41.89 1.77 42.46
C TYR A 129 -40.95 2.94 42.77
N ASP A 130 -40.53 3.71 41.76
CA ASP A 130 -39.54 4.78 41.93
C ASP A 130 -40.10 5.96 42.75
N SER A 131 -41.42 6.17 42.72
CA SER A 131 -42.08 7.20 43.54
C SER A 131 -42.36 6.77 44.98
N LYS A 132 -42.53 5.47 45.25
CA LYS A 132 -42.75 4.90 46.59
C LYS A 132 -42.15 3.49 46.74
N PRO A 133 -40.83 3.39 46.98
CA PRO A 133 -40.14 2.10 47.01
C PRO A 133 -40.59 1.16 48.15
N SER A 134 -41.14 1.69 49.23
CA SER A 134 -41.59 0.92 50.40
C SER A 134 -42.91 0.16 50.17
N ASP A 135 -43.66 0.48 49.12
CA ASP A 135 -44.99 -0.09 48.85
C ASP A 135 -44.96 -1.24 47.81
N ILE A 136 -43.78 -1.82 47.53
CA ILE A 136 -43.61 -2.96 46.61
C ILE A 136 -44.60 -4.09 46.91
N PHE A 137 -44.80 -4.43 48.19
CA PHE A 137 -45.67 -5.53 48.57
C PHE A 137 -47.14 -5.19 48.28
N THR A 138 -47.56 -3.95 48.48
CA THR A 138 -48.90 -3.46 48.12
C THR A 138 -49.08 -3.40 46.60
N LEU A 139 -48.01 -3.12 45.85
CA LEU A 139 -48.00 -3.16 44.39
C LEU A 139 -48.16 -4.59 43.85
N VAL A 140 -47.47 -5.56 44.46
CA VAL A 140 -47.55 -6.99 44.14
C VAL A 140 -48.95 -7.53 44.48
N ASP A 141 -49.52 -7.13 45.61
CA ASP A 141 -50.89 -7.51 46.00
C ASP A 141 -51.94 -6.91 45.05
N ASN A 142 -51.77 -5.65 44.62
CA ASN A 142 -52.65 -5.02 43.63
C ASN A 142 -52.49 -5.61 42.22
N LEU A 143 -51.28 -6.09 41.86
CA LEU A 143 -51.04 -6.80 40.60
C LEU A 143 -51.66 -8.20 40.57
N ALA A 144 -51.67 -8.90 41.70
CA ALA A 144 -52.36 -10.18 41.85
C ALA A 144 -53.88 -10.06 41.57
N VAL A 145 -54.46 -8.88 41.80
CA VAL A 145 -55.86 -8.56 41.50
C VAL A 145 -56.11 -8.29 40.00
N ILE A 146 -55.09 -7.90 39.21
CA ILE A 146 -55.28 -7.41 37.84
C ILE A 146 -55.36 -8.51 36.75
N LYS A 147 -54.91 -9.76 36.95
CA LYS A 147 -55.39 -11.00 36.25
C LYS A 147 -54.45 -12.21 36.40
N LYS A 148 -55.03 -13.30 36.90
CA LYS A 148 -54.91 -14.76 36.64
C LYS A 148 -53.77 -15.46 35.86
N GLU A 149 -52.77 -14.82 35.27
CA GLU A 149 -51.83 -15.53 34.37
C GLU A 149 -50.36 -15.56 34.80
N TYR A 150 -49.98 -14.90 35.89
CA TYR A 150 -48.59 -14.93 36.35
C TYR A 150 -48.52 -15.36 37.82
N SER A 151 -47.76 -16.42 38.08
CA SER A 151 -47.40 -16.79 39.45
C SER A 151 -46.45 -15.74 40.03
N ILE A 152 -46.44 -15.59 41.36
CA ILE A 152 -45.52 -14.69 42.08
C ILE A 152 -44.05 -14.94 41.67
N LEU A 153 -43.71 -16.21 41.38
CA LEU A 153 -42.40 -16.62 40.87
C LEU A 153 -42.06 -16.00 39.51
N ASN A 154 -43.01 -15.95 38.56
CA ASN A 154 -42.78 -15.34 37.25
C ASN A 154 -42.55 -13.83 37.37
N ILE A 155 -43.21 -13.17 38.32
CA ILE A 155 -43.04 -11.73 38.57
C ILE A 155 -41.66 -11.46 39.21
N GLN A 156 -41.23 -12.28 40.16
CA GLN A 156 -39.89 -12.20 40.75
C GLN A 156 -38.79 -12.46 39.71
N GLU A 157 -38.98 -13.41 38.80
CA GLU A 157 -38.05 -13.70 37.71
C GLU A 157 -37.93 -12.54 36.70
N LEU A 158 -39.05 -11.90 36.37
CA LEU A 158 -39.08 -10.67 35.55
C LEU A 158 -38.32 -9.51 36.22
N ILE A 159 -38.55 -9.29 37.52
CA ILE A 159 -37.86 -8.24 38.28
C ILE A 159 -36.36 -8.54 38.35
N ASN A 160 -35.96 -9.78 38.59
CA ASN A 160 -34.55 -10.19 38.61
C ASN A 160 -33.89 -10.05 37.23
N ASN A 161 -34.62 -10.32 36.15
CA ASN A 161 -34.15 -10.11 34.78
C ASN A 161 -33.98 -8.63 34.42
N TRP A 162 -34.75 -7.72 35.01
CA TRP A 162 -34.52 -6.29 34.83
C TRP A 162 -33.25 -5.81 35.53
N PHE A 163 -33.00 -6.28 36.76
CA PHE A 163 -31.76 -5.94 37.47
C PHE A 163 -30.51 -6.52 36.79
N SER A 164 -30.61 -7.68 36.13
CA SER A 164 -29.49 -8.25 35.37
C SER A 164 -29.23 -7.51 34.04
N ILE A 165 -30.24 -6.88 33.42
CA ILE A 165 -30.05 -6.02 32.25
C ILE A 165 -29.35 -4.70 32.62
N GLU A 166 -29.63 -4.14 33.80
CA GLU A 166 -28.99 -2.90 34.29
C GLU A 166 -27.52 -3.13 34.69
N LEU A 167 -27.17 -4.34 35.15
CA LEU A 167 -25.79 -4.77 35.39
C LEU A 167 -25.01 -5.12 34.11
N ASN A 168 -25.68 -5.60 33.06
CA ASN A 168 -25.05 -5.94 31.78
C ASN A 168 -24.69 -4.72 30.91
N PHE A 169 -25.24 -3.54 31.17
CA PHE A 169 -24.79 -2.31 30.50
C PHE A 169 -23.41 -1.83 30.98
N ASN A 170 -22.94 -2.31 32.12
CA ASN A 170 -21.62 -1.98 32.69
C ASN A 170 -20.55 -3.07 32.45
N LEU A 171 -20.85 -4.13 31.70
CA LEU A 171 -19.95 -5.26 31.41
C LEU A 171 -19.86 -5.60 29.91
N LEU A 172 -20.00 -4.62 29.02
CA LEU A 172 -19.52 -4.76 27.64
C LEU A 172 -18.00 -4.52 27.60
N ASP A 173 -17.25 -5.53 28.04
CA ASP A 173 -15.85 -5.71 27.65
C ASP A 173 -15.73 -6.86 26.63
N ASP A 174 -14.75 -6.75 25.74
CA ASP A 174 -14.34 -7.69 24.68
C ASP A 174 -15.16 -7.72 23.37
N ASN A 175 -15.22 -6.56 22.71
CA ASN A 175 -15.34 -6.49 21.25
C ASN A 175 -14.13 -7.17 20.58
N LYS A 176 -14.26 -8.44 20.18
CA LYS A 176 -13.39 -8.98 19.11
C LYS A 176 -13.46 -8.02 17.93
N PRO A 177 -12.32 -7.50 17.42
CA PRO A 177 -12.33 -6.58 16.30
C PRO A 177 -12.90 -7.28 15.07
N THR A 178 -14.16 -7.03 14.76
CA THR A 178 -14.76 -7.43 13.50
C THR A 178 -14.11 -6.57 12.42
N ILE A 179 -13.34 -7.20 11.53
CA ILE A 179 -12.81 -6.53 10.35
C ILE A 179 -14.01 -6.09 9.51
N THR A 180 -14.39 -4.81 9.62
CA THR A 180 -15.44 -4.24 8.78
C THR A 180 -14.94 -4.18 7.35
N LEU A 181 -15.44 -5.09 6.52
CA LEU A 181 -15.40 -4.95 5.07
C LEU A 181 -16.12 -3.66 4.69
N SER A 182 -15.54 -2.87 3.79
CA SER A 182 -16.37 -2.03 2.93
C SER A 182 -17.05 -2.94 1.89
N SER A 183 -17.99 -3.78 2.33
CA SER A 183 -18.84 -4.61 1.46
C SER A 183 -19.95 -3.79 0.79
N ALA A 184 -19.95 -2.47 0.93
CA ALA A 184 -20.89 -1.58 0.27
C ALA A 184 -20.68 -1.56 -1.25
N LEU A 185 -21.54 -2.34 -1.90
CA LEU A 185 -22.12 -2.18 -3.23
C LEU A 185 -21.29 -2.70 -4.42
N ASP A 186 -21.66 -3.92 -4.82
CA ASP A 186 -21.66 -4.49 -6.19
C ASP A 186 -22.61 -3.71 -7.14
N ALA A 187 -22.66 -2.39 -7.02
CA ALA A 187 -23.44 -1.54 -7.91
C ALA A 187 -22.71 -1.35 -9.25
N GLU A 188 -23.36 -1.82 -10.32
CA GLU A 188 -23.06 -1.67 -11.74
C GLU A 188 -21.59 -1.90 -12.14
N ASN A 189 -21.25 -3.18 -12.26
CA ASN A 189 -20.05 -3.68 -12.91
C ASN A 189 -19.95 -3.22 -14.38
N LYS A 190 -19.42 -2.01 -14.64
CA LYS A 190 -18.84 -1.71 -15.96
C LYS A 190 -17.67 -2.67 -16.18
N ASN A 191 -17.86 -3.65 -17.05
CA ASN A 191 -16.91 -4.74 -17.27
C ASN A 191 -15.60 -4.20 -17.83
N LEU A 192 -14.62 -3.98 -16.95
CA LEU A 192 -13.24 -3.80 -17.33
C LEU A 192 -12.76 -5.11 -17.98
N LYS A 193 -12.71 -5.08 -19.31
CA LYS A 193 -12.30 -6.21 -20.14
C LYS A 193 -10.95 -5.96 -20.78
N CYS A 194 -10.23 -7.04 -21.10
CA CYS A 194 -9.04 -6.95 -21.94
C CYS A 194 -9.44 -6.69 -23.41
N LYS A 195 -8.45 -6.60 -24.31
CA LYS A 195 -8.67 -6.43 -25.75
C LYS A 195 -9.49 -7.55 -26.40
N ASN A 196 -9.45 -8.75 -25.83
CA ASN A 196 -10.16 -9.94 -26.32
C ASN A 196 -11.48 -10.16 -25.55
N SER A 197 -12.01 -9.13 -24.89
CA SER A 197 -13.28 -9.20 -24.15
C SER A 197 -13.31 -10.14 -22.94
N HIS A 198 -12.16 -10.67 -22.49
CA HIS A 198 -12.06 -11.41 -21.22
C HIS A 198 -12.15 -10.44 -20.03
N ASP A 199 -12.81 -10.87 -18.96
CA ASP A 199 -12.90 -10.10 -17.74
C ASP A 199 -11.56 -10.01 -17.01
N LEU A 200 -11.20 -8.81 -16.54
CA LEU A 200 -10.02 -8.65 -15.70
C LEU A 200 -10.33 -9.06 -14.26
N LYS A 201 -9.44 -9.84 -13.65
CA LYS A 201 -9.50 -10.22 -12.24
C LYS A 201 -8.50 -9.40 -11.44
N TRP A 202 -8.88 -8.98 -10.23
CA TRP A 202 -7.93 -8.41 -9.29
C TRP A 202 -7.13 -9.56 -8.69
N ASP A 203 -5.87 -9.69 -9.10
CA ASP A 203 -5.00 -10.78 -8.64
C ASP A 203 -3.70 -10.21 -8.08
N ILE A 204 -3.46 -10.51 -6.81
CA ILE A 204 -2.22 -10.22 -6.11
C ILE A 204 -1.06 -11.02 -6.70
N ASN A 205 -1.30 -12.19 -7.27
CA ASN A 205 -0.29 -13.01 -7.93
C ASN A 205 -0.14 -12.69 -9.43
N GLY A 206 -0.88 -11.72 -9.97
CA GLY A 206 -0.89 -11.42 -11.41
C GLY A 206 0.51 -11.10 -11.95
N LEU A 207 1.33 -10.37 -11.18
CA LEU A 207 2.71 -10.05 -11.55
C LEU A 207 3.63 -11.26 -11.50
N PHE A 208 3.46 -12.14 -10.50
CA PHE A 208 4.21 -13.39 -10.41
C PHE A 208 3.90 -14.30 -11.60
N ARG A 209 2.61 -14.51 -11.91
CA ARG A 209 2.18 -15.29 -13.06
C ARG A 209 2.72 -14.70 -14.36
N ASN A 210 2.74 -13.38 -14.49
CA ASN A 210 3.39 -12.71 -15.62
C ASN A 210 4.88 -13.00 -15.70
N PHE A 211 5.59 -12.87 -14.58
CA PHE A 211 7.03 -13.09 -14.51
C PHE A 211 7.39 -14.47 -15.09
N PHE A 212 6.63 -15.51 -14.72
CA PHE A 212 6.83 -16.86 -15.23
C PHE A 212 6.47 -16.97 -16.72
N LYS A 213 5.31 -16.46 -17.15
CA LYS A 213 4.92 -16.47 -18.58
C LYS A 213 5.87 -15.71 -19.50
N THR A 214 6.47 -14.64 -19.01
CA THR A 214 7.35 -13.75 -19.80
C THR A 214 8.84 -14.05 -19.60
N ARG A 215 9.17 -15.18 -18.94
CA ARG A 215 10.54 -15.64 -18.69
C ARG A 215 11.41 -14.56 -18.03
N GLY A 216 10.90 -13.90 -16.99
CA GLY A 216 11.74 -13.06 -16.13
C GLY A 216 11.32 -11.59 -16.00
N LYS A 217 10.25 -11.12 -16.67
CA LYS A 217 9.84 -9.72 -16.53
C LYS A 217 9.01 -9.53 -15.25
N LEU A 218 9.70 -9.10 -14.19
CA LEU A 218 9.09 -8.78 -12.88
C LEU A 218 8.10 -7.62 -12.94
N PHE A 219 8.20 -6.79 -13.97
CA PHE A 219 7.41 -5.58 -14.10
C PHE A 219 6.61 -5.59 -15.39
N VAL A 220 5.35 -5.21 -15.25
CA VAL A 220 4.44 -4.96 -16.36
C VAL A 220 4.10 -3.49 -16.40
N LYS A 221 3.55 -3.04 -17.53
CA LYS A 221 3.03 -1.68 -17.64
C LYS A 221 1.51 -1.72 -17.59
N CYS A 222 0.91 -0.77 -16.88
CA CYS A 222 -0.52 -0.53 -16.99
C CYS A 222 -0.89 -0.23 -18.43
N TYR A 223 -1.94 -0.86 -18.93
CA TYR A 223 -2.35 -0.69 -20.31
C TYR A 223 -2.73 0.77 -20.63
N PHE A 224 -3.39 1.45 -19.70
CA PHE A 224 -3.87 2.82 -19.89
C PHE A 224 -2.78 3.86 -19.62
N CYS A 225 -2.30 3.97 -18.39
CA CYS A 225 -1.35 5.02 -18.01
C CYS A 225 0.12 4.67 -18.32
N LYS A 226 0.42 3.47 -18.80
CA LYS A 226 1.78 2.97 -19.08
C LYS A 226 2.73 2.89 -17.88
N GLU A 227 2.24 3.25 -16.69
CA GLU A 227 2.97 3.15 -15.44
C GLU A 227 3.44 1.73 -15.15
N LYS A 228 4.67 1.63 -14.65
CA LYS A 228 5.28 0.36 -14.23
C LYS A 228 4.56 -0.14 -12.97
N LEU A 229 4.11 -1.39 -12.99
CA LEU A 229 3.40 -2.02 -11.88
C LEU A 229 4.33 -2.96 -11.12
N SER A 230 4.31 -2.82 -9.80
CA SER A 230 5.05 -3.62 -8.83
C SER A 230 4.15 -4.20 -7.73
N LYS A 231 2.83 -3.98 -7.82
CA LYS A 231 1.82 -4.43 -6.86
C LYS A 231 0.68 -5.19 -7.54
N ALA A 232 -0.23 -5.74 -6.74
CA ALA A 232 -1.51 -6.26 -7.18
C ALA A 232 -2.21 -5.33 -8.19
N CYS A 233 -2.80 -5.92 -9.22
CA CYS A 233 -3.42 -5.18 -10.31
C CYS A 233 -4.58 -5.97 -10.92
N TRP A 234 -5.42 -5.27 -11.67
CA TRP A 234 -6.41 -5.91 -12.54
C TRP A 234 -5.70 -6.53 -13.72
N ASN A 235 -5.95 -7.81 -13.99
CA ASN A 235 -5.25 -8.46 -15.08
C ASN A 235 -6.06 -9.57 -15.76
N CYS A 236 -5.69 -9.82 -17.01
CA CYS A 236 -6.01 -11.00 -17.76
C CYS A 236 -4.69 -11.69 -18.10
N ILE A 237 -4.36 -12.74 -17.36
CA ILE A 237 -3.11 -13.51 -17.50
C ILE A 237 -3.00 -14.18 -18.87
N GLU A 238 -4.12 -14.51 -19.51
CA GLU A 238 -4.14 -15.07 -20.88
C GLU A 238 -3.65 -14.05 -21.90
N CYS A 239 -4.19 -12.82 -21.87
CA CYS A 239 -3.85 -11.76 -22.81
C CYS A 239 -2.62 -10.92 -22.39
N LEU A 240 -2.01 -11.21 -21.23
CA LEU A 240 -0.99 -10.39 -20.60
C LEU A 240 -1.39 -8.91 -20.51
N TYR A 241 -2.66 -8.69 -20.15
CA TYR A 241 -3.26 -7.36 -20.09
C TYR A 241 -3.38 -6.92 -18.63
N PHE A 242 -2.69 -5.84 -18.25
CA PHE A 242 -2.59 -5.39 -16.86
C PHE A 242 -3.09 -3.95 -16.73
N VAL A 243 -3.86 -3.67 -15.67
CA VAL A 243 -4.44 -2.36 -15.38
C VAL A 243 -4.20 -2.05 -13.91
N CYS A 244 -3.60 -0.90 -13.62
CA CYS A 244 -3.31 -0.48 -12.25
C CYS A 244 -4.59 -0.24 -11.45
N LYS A 245 -4.46 -0.20 -10.12
CA LYS A 245 -5.55 0.10 -9.17
C LYS A 245 -6.33 1.35 -9.59
N GLU A 246 -5.62 2.43 -9.89
CA GLU A 246 -6.21 3.73 -10.19
C GLU A 246 -6.93 3.77 -11.53
N CYS A 247 -6.33 3.23 -12.60
CA CYS A 247 -7.02 3.13 -13.88
C CYS A 247 -8.24 2.20 -13.80
N GLY A 248 -8.18 1.13 -13.00
CA GLY A 248 -9.34 0.26 -12.74
C GLY A 248 -10.47 1.03 -12.04
N ARG A 249 -10.13 1.84 -11.03
CA ARG A 249 -11.07 2.71 -10.31
C ARG A 249 -11.74 3.73 -11.22
N ILE A 250 -10.96 4.42 -12.06
CA ILE A 250 -11.47 5.37 -13.07
C ILE A 250 -12.44 4.68 -14.04
N LYS A 251 -12.24 3.39 -14.31
CA LYS A 251 -13.13 2.56 -15.14
C LYS A 251 -14.29 1.92 -14.36
N GLY A 252 -14.51 2.33 -13.10
CA GLY A 252 -15.62 1.86 -12.28
C GLY A 252 -15.40 0.53 -11.57
N LYS A 253 -14.18 -0.03 -11.59
CA LYS A 253 -13.86 -1.27 -10.85
C LYS A 253 -13.16 -0.96 -9.53
N LYS A 254 -13.79 -1.31 -8.42
CA LYS A 254 -13.21 -1.22 -7.07
C LYS A 254 -12.21 -2.35 -6.82
N SER A 255 -10.96 -2.00 -6.50
CA SER A 255 -9.93 -3.00 -6.20
C SER A 255 -10.17 -3.71 -4.87
N ARG A 256 -9.74 -4.98 -4.82
CA ARG A 256 -9.57 -5.83 -3.64
C ARG A 256 -9.17 -5.22 -2.29
N SER A 257 -8.26 -4.24 -2.25
CA SER A 257 -7.19 -4.12 -1.22
C SER A 257 -7.58 -4.51 0.22
N LEU A 258 -6.87 -5.48 0.81
CA LEU A 258 -6.92 -5.76 2.25
C LEU A 258 -6.44 -4.54 3.03
N LYS A 259 -7.16 -4.20 4.09
CA LYS A 259 -6.85 -3.05 4.94
C LYS A 259 -6.86 -3.43 6.41
N CYS A 260 -6.01 -2.81 7.20
CA CYS A 260 -6.05 -2.94 8.67
C CYS A 260 -7.23 -2.15 9.26
N LEU A 261 -7.41 -2.23 10.58
CA LEU A 261 -8.45 -1.50 11.32
C LEU A 261 -8.36 0.03 11.15
N LYS A 262 -7.15 0.56 10.87
CA LYS A 262 -6.91 1.98 10.57
C LYS A 262 -6.97 2.30 9.07
N HIS A 263 -7.54 1.42 8.25
CA HIS A 263 -7.69 1.58 6.79
C HIS A 263 -6.41 1.69 5.94
N HIS A 264 -5.23 1.38 6.50
CA HIS A 264 -3.99 1.26 5.73
C HIS A 264 -3.98 -0.04 4.92
N GLU A 265 -3.36 -0.03 3.74
CA GLU A 265 -3.19 -1.22 2.91
C GLU A 265 -2.31 -2.26 3.60
N LEU A 266 -2.79 -3.51 3.64
CA LEU A 266 -2.02 -4.66 4.10
C LEU A 266 -1.26 -5.28 2.92
N LEU A 267 0.01 -5.60 3.13
CA LEU A 267 0.88 -6.22 2.13
C LEU A 267 1.31 -7.61 2.59
N TRP A 268 1.40 -8.55 1.66
CA TRP A 268 1.94 -9.88 1.95
C TRP A 268 3.46 -9.80 2.16
N LYS A 269 3.91 -10.16 3.36
CA LYS A 269 5.30 -10.08 3.79
C LYS A 269 5.73 -11.41 4.41
N CYS A 270 6.92 -11.87 4.07
CA CYS A 270 7.56 -13.05 4.66
C CYS A 270 8.69 -12.69 5.64
N ASP A 271 9.18 -11.45 5.61
CA ASP A 271 10.34 -10.99 6.38
C ASP A 271 9.98 -10.19 7.65
N VAL A 272 8.72 -10.20 8.08
CA VAL A 272 8.23 -9.36 9.18
C VAL A 272 8.93 -9.66 10.51
N ILE A 273 9.24 -10.93 10.82
CA ILE A 273 10.03 -11.27 12.02
C ILE A 273 11.40 -10.60 11.97
N SER A 274 12.05 -10.63 10.81
CA SER A 274 13.34 -9.94 10.63
C SER A 274 13.18 -8.43 10.73
N TYR A 275 12.06 -7.89 10.27
CA TYR A 275 11.71 -6.48 10.45
C TYR A 275 11.58 -6.12 11.93
N TYR A 276 10.81 -6.87 12.71
CA TYR A 276 10.63 -6.61 14.13
C TYR A 276 11.94 -6.70 14.91
N ASN A 277 12.75 -7.70 14.62
CA ASN A 277 14.07 -7.82 15.24
C ASN A 277 14.99 -6.65 14.91
N TYR A 278 14.91 -6.13 13.69
CA TYR A 278 15.77 -5.02 13.27
C TYR A 278 15.32 -3.66 13.83
N TYR A 279 14.03 -3.32 13.74
CA TYR A 279 13.56 -1.99 14.11
C TYR A 279 13.24 -1.84 15.60
N PHE A 280 12.85 -2.93 16.27
CA PHE A 280 12.43 -2.89 17.67
C PHE A 280 13.37 -3.67 18.60
N ASN A 281 14.43 -4.29 18.07
CA ASN A 281 15.42 -5.05 18.85
C ASN A 281 14.79 -6.15 19.75
N LEU A 282 13.71 -6.79 19.29
CA LEU A 282 12.88 -7.68 20.12
C LEU A 282 13.40 -9.12 20.21
N ASN A 283 14.40 -9.52 19.40
CA ASN A 283 14.92 -10.90 19.32
C ASN A 283 13.81 -11.98 19.21
N GLN A 284 12.69 -11.64 18.56
CA GLN A 284 11.54 -12.48 18.36
C GLN A 284 11.80 -13.58 17.35
N LYS A 285 11.21 -14.75 17.60
CA LYS A 285 11.17 -15.89 16.67
C LYS A 285 9.80 -16.05 16.00
N ASN A 286 8.81 -15.32 16.49
CA ASN A 286 7.42 -15.39 16.10
C ASN A 286 6.79 -13.99 16.13
N TRP A 287 5.63 -13.85 15.49
CA TRP A 287 4.80 -12.64 15.52
C TRP A 287 3.39 -13.03 15.96
N LYS A 288 2.61 -12.08 16.48
CA LYS A 288 1.26 -12.31 16.99
C LYS A 288 0.23 -11.82 15.97
N CYS A 289 -0.76 -12.63 15.64
CA CYS A 289 -1.88 -12.21 14.80
C CYS A 289 -2.85 -11.32 15.59
N ASP A 290 -3.13 -10.11 15.11
CA ASP A 290 -4.03 -9.16 15.80
C ASP A 290 -5.51 -9.57 15.79
N VAL A 291 -5.86 -10.64 15.08
CA VAL A 291 -7.25 -11.11 14.92
C VAL A 291 -7.55 -12.35 15.77
N CYS A 292 -6.62 -13.31 15.83
CA CYS A 292 -6.82 -14.55 16.58
C CYS A 292 -5.84 -14.72 17.74
N ASP A 293 -4.98 -13.73 17.97
CA ASP A 293 -3.95 -13.70 19.00
C ASP A 293 -2.90 -14.82 18.95
N ALA A 294 -2.96 -15.70 17.96
CA ALA A 294 -2.03 -16.81 17.83
C ALA A 294 -0.64 -16.34 17.38
N LEU A 295 0.39 -16.90 18.01
CA LEU A 295 1.77 -16.75 17.58
C LEU A 295 2.05 -17.57 16.32
N LYS A 296 2.75 -16.97 15.36
CA LYS A 296 3.03 -17.53 14.04
C LYS A 296 4.48 -17.26 13.65
N VAL A 297 5.00 -18.12 12.76
CA VAL A 297 6.38 -18.02 12.23
C VAL A 297 6.41 -17.81 10.72
N SER A 298 5.24 -17.87 10.07
CA SER A 298 5.05 -17.82 8.62
C SER A 298 4.78 -16.39 8.13
N ALA A 299 4.85 -16.20 6.83
CA ALA A 299 4.37 -15.02 6.12
C ALA A 299 2.91 -14.77 6.40
N HIS A 300 2.57 -13.50 6.26
CA HIS A 300 1.28 -12.96 6.61
C HIS A 300 1.09 -11.62 5.94
N TRP A 301 -0.07 -11.03 6.19
CA TRP A 301 -0.39 -9.70 5.75
C TRP A 301 -0.03 -8.72 6.85
N HIS A 302 0.83 -7.77 6.52
CA HIS A 302 1.42 -6.82 7.44
C HIS A 302 1.12 -5.39 6.97
N CYS A 303 0.80 -4.52 7.93
CA CYS A 303 0.69 -3.09 7.72
C CYS A 303 1.95 -2.39 8.22
N GLU A 304 2.74 -1.81 7.32
CA GLU A 304 3.97 -1.12 7.71
C GLU A 304 3.75 0.16 8.54
N VAL A 305 2.55 0.77 8.46
CA VAL A 305 2.25 2.04 9.13
C VAL A 305 1.88 1.83 10.60
N CYS A 306 1.11 0.78 10.90
CA CYS A 306 0.57 0.56 12.24
C CYS A 306 0.90 -0.82 12.82
N THR A 307 1.82 -1.55 12.16
CA THR A 307 2.30 -2.88 12.56
C THR A 307 1.19 -3.91 12.79
N PHE A 308 0.05 -3.74 12.10
CA PHE A 308 -1.08 -4.66 12.17
C PHE A 308 -0.80 -5.89 11.30
N ASP A 309 -0.85 -7.07 11.91
CA ASP A 309 -0.55 -8.37 11.31
C ASP A 309 -1.76 -9.29 11.34
N ILE A 310 -2.07 -9.88 10.18
CA ILE A 310 -3.15 -10.85 10.06
C ILE A 310 -2.68 -12.14 9.38
N CYS A 311 -2.87 -13.26 10.07
CA CYS A 311 -2.45 -14.56 9.57
C CYS A 311 -3.33 -15.04 8.42
N LYS A 312 -2.76 -15.92 7.59
CA LYS A 312 -3.45 -16.50 6.43
C LYS A 312 -4.79 -17.15 6.79
N ALA A 313 -4.90 -17.75 7.99
CA ALA A 313 -6.14 -18.37 8.46
C ALA A 313 -7.19 -17.38 8.96
N CYS A 314 -6.79 -16.15 9.32
CA CYS A 314 -7.70 -15.11 9.82
C CYS A 314 -8.21 -14.18 8.72
N ILE A 315 -7.72 -14.34 7.50
CA ILE A 315 -8.40 -13.84 6.32
C ILE A 315 -9.41 -14.93 5.99
N PRO A 316 -10.71 -14.77 6.31
CA PRO A 316 -11.72 -15.72 5.86
C PRO A 316 -11.60 -15.94 4.35
N GLU A 317 -12.38 -16.86 3.79
CA GLU A 317 -12.61 -16.96 2.34
C GLU A 317 -13.26 -15.68 1.74
N ILE A 318 -13.01 -14.50 2.32
CA ILE A 318 -12.92 -13.23 1.61
C ILE A 318 -12.29 -13.57 0.27
N SER A 319 -13.03 -13.33 -0.80
CA SER A 319 -12.75 -13.71 -2.19
C SER A 319 -11.47 -13.09 -2.79
N TYR A 320 -10.51 -12.73 -1.95
CA TYR A 320 -9.10 -12.93 -2.17
C TYR A 320 -8.78 -14.41 -2.31
N SER A 321 -8.38 -14.81 -3.52
CA SER A 321 -7.64 -16.06 -3.68
C SER A 321 -6.53 -16.05 -2.63
N SER A 322 -6.55 -17.01 -1.69
CA SER A 322 -5.52 -17.17 -0.67
C SER A 322 -4.16 -16.97 -1.33
N TRP A 323 -3.24 -16.22 -0.72
CA TRP A 323 -1.88 -16.12 -1.28
C TRP A 323 -1.29 -17.53 -1.31
N SER A 324 -1.35 -18.14 -2.48
CA SER A 324 -0.70 -19.36 -2.87
C SER A 324 0.06 -19.00 -4.13
N ILE A 325 1.38 -19.10 -4.06
CA ILE A 325 2.17 -19.09 -5.28
C ILE A 325 1.79 -20.40 -5.95
N PRO A 326 1.19 -20.37 -7.14
CA PRO A 326 0.92 -21.59 -7.86
C PRO A 326 2.24 -22.34 -7.99
N LEU A 327 2.20 -23.66 -7.81
CA LEU A 327 3.34 -24.51 -8.12
C LEU A 327 3.66 -24.32 -9.59
N ILE A 328 4.78 -23.64 -9.86
CA ILE A 328 5.23 -23.30 -11.19
C ILE A 328 6.60 -23.93 -11.40
N SER A 329 6.76 -24.58 -12.55
CA SER A 329 7.99 -25.21 -12.97
C SER A 329 9.08 -24.20 -13.32
N LEU A 330 10.30 -24.70 -13.52
CA LEU A 330 11.44 -23.88 -13.95
C LEU A 330 11.21 -23.19 -15.30
N SER A 331 10.34 -23.75 -16.14
CA SER A 331 9.96 -23.17 -17.43
C SER A 331 8.88 -22.10 -17.33
N GLY A 332 8.25 -21.96 -16.16
CA GLY A 332 7.16 -21.00 -15.94
C GLY A 332 5.76 -21.59 -16.11
N ASN A 333 5.62 -22.90 -16.30
CA ASN A 333 4.33 -23.57 -16.43
C ASN A 333 3.75 -23.97 -15.07
N PHE A 334 2.43 -23.94 -14.97
CA PHE A 334 1.75 -24.50 -13.80
C PHE A 334 1.98 -26.01 -13.77
N PHE A 335 2.46 -26.50 -12.63
CA PHE A 335 2.55 -27.93 -12.40
C PHE A 335 1.14 -28.52 -12.26
N ASN A 336 0.88 -29.60 -12.99
CA ASN A 336 -0.27 -30.44 -12.72
C ASN A 336 0.14 -31.46 -11.65
N GLN A 337 -0.65 -31.54 -10.58
CA GLN A 337 -0.49 -32.64 -9.62
C GLN A 337 -0.97 -33.92 -10.29
N VAL A 338 -0.15 -34.97 -10.21
CA VAL A 338 -0.45 -36.29 -10.76
C VAL A 338 -0.36 -37.29 -9.63
N GLU A 339 -1.43 -38.08 -9.49
CA GLU A 339 -1.46 -39.20 -8.56
C GLU A 339 -0.50 -40.30 -9.03
N LEU A 340 0.28 -40.86 -8.10
CA LEU A 340 1.23 -41.90 -8.44
C LEU A 340 0.50 -43.17 -8.86
N VAL A 341 0.74 -43.64 -10.09
CA VAL A 341 0.27 -44.96 -10.51
C VAL A 341 1.23 -46.01 -9.95
N TYR A 342 0.70 -46.91 -9.09
CA TYR A 342 1.46 -48.00 -8.46
C TYR A 342 2.29 -48.80 -9.49
N GLY A 343 3.55 -49.07 -9.17
CA GLY A 343 4.46 -49.89 -10.01
C GLY A 343 5.34 -49.12 -11.00
N LYS A 344 5.22 -47.79 -11.11
CA LYS A 344 6.17 -46.98 -11.91
C LYS A 344 7.26 -46.37 -11.04
N ASN A 345 8.52 -46.68 -11.36
CA ASN A 345 9.68 -45.99 -10.79
C ASN A 345 9.81 -44.60 -11.42
N VAL A 346 9.20 -43.61 -10.79
CA VAL A 346 9.35 -42.21 -11.17
C VAL A 346 10.52 -41.60 -10.40
N ILE A 347 11.42 -40.88 -11.07
CA ILE A 347 12.55 -40.20 -10.42
C ILE A 347 12.30 -38.69 -10.42
N CYS A 348 12.48 -38.04 -9.27
CA CYS A 348 12.39 -36.60 -9.18
C CYS A 348 13.51 -35.94 -9.97
N SER A 349 13.14 -35.05 -10.88
CA SER A 349 14.08 -34.29 -11.72
C SER A 349 14.98 -33.35 -10.91
N LEU A 350 14.57 -32.95 -9.69
CA LEU A 350 15.33 -32.09 -8.79
C LEU A 350 16.23 -32.88 -7.83
N CYS A 351 15.69 -33.63 -6.87
CA CYS A 351 16.52 -34.35 -5.89
C CYS A 351 17.12 -35.65 -6.40
N LYS A 352 16.71 -36.13 -7.58
CA LYS A 352 17.11 -37.43 -8.15
C LYS A 352 16.70 -38.64 -7.30
N GLU A 353 15.86 -38.46 -6.29
CA GLU A 353 15.28 -39.54 -5.50
C GLU A 353 14.06 -40.16 -6.22
N GLY A 354 13.81 -41.44 -5.95
CA GLY A 354 12.58 -42.11 -6.36
C GLY A 354 11.34 -41.47 -5.71
N ILE A 355 10.29 -41.26 -6.50
CA ILE A 355 9.03 -40.70 -6.05
C ILE A 355 8.09 -41.85 -5.66
N ILE A 356 7.72 -41.88 -4.38
CA ILE A 356 6.83 -42.90 -3.80
C ILE A 356 5.42 -42.37 -3.49
N THR A 357 5.16 -41.10 -3.78
CA THR A 357 3.90 -40.38 -3.50
C THR A 357 3.51 -39.50 -4.70
N ASN A 358 2.42 -38.74 -4.58
CA ASN A 358 2.01 -37.78 -5.59
C ASN A 358 3.16 -36.86 -6.03
N TYR A 359 3.23 -36.58 -7.32
CA TYR A 359 4.24 -35.73 -7.91
C TYR A 359 3.62 -34.67 -8.79
N TYR A 360 4.46 -33.75 -9.22
CA TYR A 360 4.10 -32.63 -10.05
C TYR A 360 4.74 -32.79 -11.42
N VAL A 361 3.94 -32.55 -12.47
CA VAL A 361 4.39 -32.64 -13.86
C VAL A 361 4.27 -31.30 -14.53
N ASP A 362 5.37 -30.83 -15.09
CA ASP A 362 5.32 -29.73 -16.05
C ASP A 362 4.73 -30.27 -17.36
N PRO A 363 3.57 -29.77 -17.81
CA PRO A 363 2.89 -30.30 -18.98
C PRO A 363 3.68 -30.12 -20.29
N GLU A 364 4.60 -29.15 -20.37
CA GLU A 364 5.35 -28.88 -21.60
C GLU A 364 6.66 -29.69 -21.65
N PHE A 365 7.32 -29.88 -20.52
CA PHE A 365 8.67 -30.49 -20.46
C PHE A 365 8.68 -31.89 -19.87
N ASN A 366 7.51 -32.42 -19.47
CA ASN A 366 7.37 -33.67 -18.73
C ASN A 366 8.31 -33.74 -17.51
N TYR A 367 8.55 -32.58 -16.89
CA TYR A 367 9.48 -32.40 -15.78
C TYR A 367 8.81 -32.84 -14.49
N LEU A 368 9.35 -33.89 -13.85
CA LEU A 368 8.71 -34.57 -12.72
C LEU A 368 9.33 -34.12 -11.41
N VAL A 369 8.54 -33.56 -10.49
CA VAL A 369 9.01 -33.06 -9.21
C VAL A 369 8.29 -33.76 -8.07
N CYS A 370 9.03 -34.37 -7.13
CA CYS A 370 8.43 -35.00 -5.97
C CYS A 370 7.81 -33.97 -5.05
N GLN A 371 6.86 -34.39 -4.21
CA GLN A 371 6.22 -33.50 -3.27
C GLN A 371 7.22 -32.77 -2.36
N LYS A 372 8.33 -33.40 -1.92
CA LYS A 372 9.36 -32.72 -1.13
C LYS A 372 9.98 -31.55 -1.90
N CYS A 373 10.46 -31.79 -3.11
CA CYS A 373 11.04 -30.75 -3.96
C CYS A 373 10.02 -29.68 -4.37
N ALA A 374 8.74 -30.06 -4.46
CA ALA A 374 7.63 -29.15 -4.67
C ALA A 374 7.17 -28.43 -3.37
N ILE A 375 7.43 -28.97 -2.19
CA ILE A 375 7.24 -28.34 -0.86
C ILE A 375 8.42 -27.42 -0.52
N TYR A 376 9.53 -27.48 -1.25
CA TYR A 376 10.55 -26.44 -1.25
C TYR A 376 10.25 -25.30 -2.26
N THR A 377 9.19 -25.41 -3.08
CA THR A 377 8.66 -24.31 -3.91
C THR A 377 7.59 -23.37 -3.31
N PRO A 378 6.90 -23.65 -2.19
CA PRO A 378 6.07 -22.72 -1.45
C PRO A 378 6.87 -21.93 -0.40
N ASP A 379 8.21 -22.00 -0.40
CA ASP A 379 9.03 -21.02 0.31
C ASP A 379 8.45 -19.64 0.00
N GLU A 380 8.04 -18.94 1.06
CA GLU A 380 7.21 -17.75 0.96
C GLU A 380 7.97 -16.72 0.13
N SER A 381 7.44 -16.37 -1.03
CA SER A 381 8.01 -15.27 -1.81
C SER A 381 7.56 -13.95 -1.19
N PRO A 382 8.38 -12.90 -1.28
CA PRO A 382 7.92 -11.57 -0.93
C PRO A 382 6.73 -11.24 -1.85
N GLY A 383 5.68 -10.64 -1.29
CA GLY A 383 4.43 -10.44 -2.02
C GLY A 383 4.60 -9.46 -3.16
N HIS A 384 5.18 -8.28 -2.91
CA HIS A 384 5.26 -7.22 -3.92
C HIS A 384 6.31 -6.16 -3.57
N PRO A 385 7.24 -5.82 -4.46
CA PRO A 385 7.60 -6.58 -5.66
C PRO A 385 8.18 -7.94 -5.34
N ALA A 386 8.01 -8.86 -6.28
CA ALA A 386 8.84 -10.05 -6.37
C ALA A 386 10.30 -9.65 -6.51
N ILE A 387 11.18 -10.23 -5.70
CA ILE A 387 12.62 -9.95 -5.75
C ILE A 387 13.32 -11.13 -6.42
N SER A 388 14.29 -10.84 -7.28
CA SER A 388 15.03 -11.84 -8.06
C SER A 388 16.53 -11.70 -7.93
N CYS A 389 17.28 -12.77 -8.22
CA CYS A 389 18.73 -12.69 -8.44
C CYS A 389 19.06 -12.01 -9.79
N SER A 390 20.36 -11.89 -10.11
CA SER A 390 20.86 -11.28 -11.37
C SER A 390 20.39 -12.02 -12.62
N TYR A 391 20.15 -13.32 -12.50
CA TYR A 391 19.60 -14.18 -13.55
C TYR A 391 18.07 -14.16 -13.60
N SER A 392 17.45 -13.20 -12.92
CA SER A 392 15.99 -13.03 -12.82
C SER A 392 15.27 -14.17 -12.09
N HIS A 393 15.93 -15.18 -11.52
CA HIS A 393 15.23 -16.20 -10.71
C HIS A 393 14.65 -15.58 -9.43
N ILE A 394 13.39 -15.87 -9.12
CA ILE A 394 12.71 -15.41 -7.89
C ILE A 394 13.45 -15.93 -6.65
N LEU A 395 13.69 -15.02 -5.72
CA LEU A 395 14.25 -15.35 -4.41
C LEU A 395 13.15 -15.86 -3.47
N ARG A 396 13.54 -16.81 -2.63
CA ARG A 396 12.66 -17.56 -1.73
C ARG A 396 13.03 -17.30 -0.29
N TRP A 397 12.06 -17.04 0.58
CA TRP A 397 12.33 -16.87 2.00
C TRP A 397 12.64 -18.22 2.65
N THR A 398 13.81 -18.34 3.27
CA THR A 398 14.28 -19.59 3.85
C THR A 398 15.12 -19.32 5.10
N ASN A 399 15.27 -20.31 5.97
CA ASN A 399 16.11 -20.24 7.16
C ASN A 399 17.46 -20.92 6.88
N LYS A 400 18.58 -20.20 7.11
CA LYS A 400 19.95 -20.69 6.91
C LYS A 400 20.76 -20.54 8.19
N LEU A 401 21.62 -21.52 8.46
CA LEU A 401 22.54 -21.46 9.59
C LEU A 401 23.49 -20.27 9.45
N ASP A 402 24.12 -20.15 8.29
CA ASP A 402 24.99 -19.04 7.93
C ASP A 402 24.80 -18.68 6.45
N PHE A 403 24.94 -17.39 6.12
CA PHE A 403 24.98 -16.91 4.74
C PHE A 403 25.78 -15.60 4.63
N ILE A 404 26.19 -15.24 3.41
CA ILE A 404 26.74 -13.92 3.08
C ILE A 404 25.80 -13.28 2.07
N CYS A 405 25.24 -12.12 2.39
CA CYS A 405 24.36 -11.43 1.45
C CYS A 405 25.15 -10.97 0.22
N ASN A 406 24.76 -11.40 -0.98
CA ASN A 406 25.40 -11.00 -2.23
C ASN A 406 25.32 -9.48 -2.48
N LEU A 407 24.31 -8.80 -1.95
CA LEU A 407 24.14 -7.35 -2.13
C LEU A 407 24.99 -6.50 -1.17
N CYS A 408 24.89 -6.71 0.14
CA CYS A 408 25.60 -5.89 1.13
C CYS A 408 26.87 -6.51 1.69
N ARG A 409 27.17 -7.77 1.36
CA ARG A 409 28.34 -8.55 1.83
C ARG A 409 28.44 -8.73 3.34
N VAL A 410 27.35 -8.46 4.06
CA VAL A 410 27.23 -8.73 5.49
C VAL A 410 26.90 -10.21 5.67
N SER A 411 27.66 -10.87 6.54
CA SER A 411 27.36 -12.23 7.01
C SER A 411 26.15 -12.19 7.95
N GLY A 412 25.34 -13.24 7.91
CA GLY A 412 24.15 -13.35 8.73
C GLY A 412 23.78 -14.78 9.04
N LYS A 413 22.86 -14.94 9.99
CA LYS A 413 22.26 -16.21 10.40
C LYS A 413 20.74 -16.06 10.39
N GLY A 414 20.02 -17.16 10.25
CA GLY A 414 18.56 -17.17 10.29
C GLY A 414 17.93 -16.95 8.92
N PHE A 415 16.86 -16.16 8.88
CA PHE A 415 16.07 -16.02 7.68
C PHE A 415 16.70 -15.12 6.61
N VAL A 416 16.60 -15.55 5.35
CA VAL A 416 17.22 -14.91 4.18
C VAL A 416 16.39 -15.18 2.92
N PHE A 417 16.47 -14.29 1.94
CA PHE A 417 15.99 -14.56 0.59
C PHE A 417 17.05 -15.30 -0.22
N TYR A 418 16.70 -16.45 -0.76
CA TYR A 418 17.63 -17.38 -1.38
C TYR A 418 17.17 -17.83 -2.77
N CYS A 419 18.10 -17.86 -3.73
CA CYS A 419 17.90 -18.49 -5.02
C CYS A 419 18.49 -19.91 -4.98
N HIS A 420 17.64 -20.93 -5.06
CA HIS A 420 18.08 -22.34 -5.09
C HIS A 420 18.98 -22.67 -6.29
N ILE A 421 18.78 -21.99 -7.42
CA ILE A 421 19.51 -22.20 -8.69
C ILE A 421 20.88 -21.52 -8.65
N CYS A 422 20.91 -20.21 -8.39
CA CYS A 422 22.14 -19.41 -8.43
C CYS A 422 22.95 -19.43 -7.14
N LYS A 423 22.43 -20.06 -6.08
CA LYS A 423 22.99 -19.97 -4.72
C LYS A 423 23.14 -18.52 -4.24
N TYR A 424 22.19 -17.67 -4.64
CA TYR A 424 22.20 -16.24 -4.35
C TYR A 424 21.46 -15.95 -3.05
N TYR A 425 22.07 -15.21 -2.14
CA TYR A 425 21.53 -14.81 -0.85
C TYR A 425 21.31 -13.29 -0.78
N MET A 426 20.16 -12.90 -0.25
CA MET A 426 19.82 -11.51 0.02
C MET A 426 19.23 -11.40 1.42
N CYS A 427 19.88 -10.61 2.29
CA CYS A 427 19.36 -10.38 3.63
C CYS A 427 18.05 -9.58 3.58
N SER A 428 17.23 -9.72 4.63
CA SER A 428 15.98 -8.98 4.82
C SER A 428 16.17 -7.45 4.71
N LYS A 429 17.25 -6.90 5.25
CA LYS A 429 17.54 -5.46 5.15
C LYS A 429 17.68 -4.98 3.70
N CYS A 430 18.44 -5.70 2.87
CA CYS A 430 18.57 -5.39 1.45
C CYS A 430 17.26 -5.61 0.70
N SER A 431 16.55 -6.68 1.02
CA SER A 431 15.23 -6.99 0.47
C SER A 431 14.26 -5.82 0.65
N ARG A 432 14.07 -5.39 1.90
CA ARG A 432 13.13 -4.35 2.27
C ARG A 432 13.52 -2.99 1.69
N PHE A 433 14.83 -2.69 1.66
CA PHE A 433 15.30 -1.48 0.99
C PHE A 433 14.90 -1.46 -0.49
N LEU A 434 15.09 -2.57 -1.22
CA LEU A 434 14.67 -2.68 -2.62
C LEU A 434 13.16 -2.66 -2.77
N GLU A 435 12.44 -3.34 -1.89
CA GLU A 435 10.98 -3.35 -1.86
C GLU A 435 10.43 -1.94 -1.75
N ASN A 436 10.89 -1.17 -0.76
CA ASN A 436 10.51 0.22 -0.55
C ASN A 436 10.90 1.09 -1.75
N PHE A 437 12.11 0.93 -2.29
CA PHE A 437 12.55 1.64 -3.49
C PHE A 437 11.59 1.43 -4.67
N PHE A 438 11.15 0.18 -4.90
CA PHE A 438 10.24 -0.16 -5.99
C PHE A 438 8.76 0.15 -5.72
N ILE A 439 8.31 0.09 -4.47
CA ILE A 439 6.94 0.42 -4.06
C ILE A 439 6.72 1.92 -4.10
N GLU A 440 7.61 2.68 -3.47
CA GLU A 440 7.48 4.12 -3.32
C GLU A 440 7.90 4.87 -4.58
N LYS A 441 8.37 4.16 -5.62
CA LYS A 441 8.95 4.74 -6.84
C LYS A 441 9.99 5.82 -6.52
N ARG A 442 10.78 5.61 -5.46
CA ARG A 442 11.74 6.62 -5.01
C ARG A 442 12.68 6.94 -6.15
N GLU A 443 12.69 8.21 -6.55
CA GLU A 443 13.69 8.73 -7.44
C GLU A 443 14.92 9.06 -6.61
N ILE A 444 15.99 8.27 -6.80
CA ILE A 444 17.25 8.53 -6.12
C ILE A 444 18.08 9.40 -7.04
N PHE A 445 18.25 10.65 -6.64
CA PHE A 445 19.14 11.57 -7.33
C PHE A 445 20.53 11.49 -6.73
N SER A 446 21.54 11.47 -7.58
CA SER A 446 22.92 11.62 -7.12
C SER A 446 23.30 13.10 -7.15
N SER A 447 23.66 13.66 -5.99
CA SER A 447 24.30 14.98 -5.93
C SER A 447 25.66 15.00 -6.62
N SER A 448 26.31 13.84 -6.76
CA SER A 448 27.59 13.70 -7.47
C SER A 448 27.43 13.49 -8.98
N CYS A 449 26.21 13.51 -9.53
CA CYS A 449 25.96 13.49 -10.97
C CYS A 449 25.95 14.88 -11.62
N ILE A 450 26.52 15.90 -10.97
CA ILE A 450 26.68 17.23 -11.56
C ILE A 450 27.87 17.16 -12.53
N THR A 451 27.58 17.05 -13.82
CA THR A 451 28.60 17.20 -14.86
C THR A 451 28.82 18.71 -15.10
N ASN A 452 30.04 19.18 -14.86
CA ASN A 452 30.61 20.51 -15.13
C ASN A 452 29.61 21.66 -15.40
N ASP A 453 29.43 22.47 -14.35
CA ASP A 453 29.17 23.91 -14.27
C ASP A 453 27.99 24.61 -14.98
N TYR A 454 27.29 24.02 -15.96
CA TYR A 454 26.24 24.78 -16.67
C TYR A 454 24.86 24.11 -16.80
N ASP A 455 24.71 22.80 -16.58
CA ASP A 455 23.41 22.12 -16.55
C ASP A 455 23.21 21.34 -15.24
N ARG A 456 22.53 21.95 -14.26
CA ARG A 456 22.12 21.29 -13.01
C ARG A 456 20.92 20.35 -13.24
N GLU A 457 21.00 19.46 -14.22
CA GLU A 457 20.02 18.38 -14.34
C GLU A 457 20.35 17.29 -13.33
N TYR A 458 19.47 17.09 -12.35
CA TYR A 458 19.58 15.96 -11.43
C TYR A 458 19.41 14.66 -12.21
N HIS A 459 20.45 13.83 -12.27
CA HIS A 459 20.35 12.54 -12.92
C HIS A 459 19.81 11.46 -11.97
N LEU A 460 18.79 10.74 -12.46
CA LEU A 460 18.17 9.62 -11.76
C LEU A 460 19.07 8.40 -11.75
N LEU A 461 19.33 7.87 -10.56
CA LEU A 461 19.91 6.55 -10.36
C LEU A 461 18.86 5.47 -10.53
N LYS A 462 19.13 4.51 -11.42
CA LYS A 462 18.26 3.36 -11.67
C LYS A 462 18.88 2.09 -11.11
N TRP A 463 18.06 1.26 -10.48
CA TRP A 463 18.50 -0.07 -10.07
C TRP A 463 18.81 -0.94 -11.30
N ALA A 464 20.02 -1.49 -11.33
CA ALA A 464 20.49 -2.40 -12.35
C ALA A 464 21.11 -3.64 -11.70
N MET A 465 20.71 -4.83 -12.19
CA MET A 465 21.38 -6.07 -11.86
C MET A 465 22.50 -6.30 -12.88
N LEU A 466 23.74 -6.42 -12.40
CA LEU A 466 24.86 -6.75 -13.27
C LEU A 466 24.76 -8.19 -13.73
N LYS A 467 24.70 -8.39 -15.05
CA LYS A 467 24.74 -9.73 -15.65
C LYS A 467 26.19 -10.14 -15.91
N SER A 468 26.48 -11.43 -15.74
CA SER A 468 27.82 -12.04 -15.89
C SER A 468 28.56 -11.80 -17.21
N LYS A 469 27.93 -11.20 -18.22
CA LYS A 469 28.60 -10.83 -19.48
C LYS A 469 29.63 -9.71 -19.31
N ILE A 470 29.53 -8.91 -18.24
CA ILE A 470 30.51 -7.86 -17.94
C ILE A 470 31.61 -8.48 -17.09
N LYS A 471 32.75 -8.82 -17.71
CA LYS A 471 33.93 -9.36 -17.00
C LYS A 471 34.66 -8.31 -16.13
N GLN A 472 34.31 -7.03 -16.28
CA GLN A 472 34.95 -5.95 -15.55
C GLN A 472 34.35 -5.80 -14.15
N LYS A 473 35.23 -5.69 -13.15
CA LYS A 473 34.85 -5.34 -11.77
C LYS A 473 34.33 -3.92 -11.76
N ILE A 474 33.05 -3.75 -11.43
CA ILE A 474 32.46 -2.41 -11.26
C ILE A 474 32.77 -1.92 -9.85
N ILE A 475 33.18 -0.67 -9.71
CA ILE A 475 33.56 -0.08 -8.43
C ILE A 475 32.49 0.92 -8.02
N CYS A 476 32.00 0.81 -6.79
CA CYS A 476 31.11 1.82 -6.23
C CYS A 476 31.84 3.16 -6.14
N ASN A 477 31.32 4.20 -6.76
CA ASN A 477 31.93 5.54 -6.78
C ASN A 477 32.01 6.20 -5.40
N TYR A 478 31.28 5.71 -4.39
CA TYR A 478 31.19 6.34 -3.06
C TYR A 478 32.10 5.66 -2.03
N CYS A 479 32.15 4.32 -2.02
CA CYS A 479 32.95 3.58 -1.04
C CYS A 479 34.17 2.90 -1.66
N SER A 480 34.37 3.01 -2.97
CA SER A 480 35.45 2.36 -3.72
C SER A 480 35.51 0.83 -3.57
N VAL A 481 34.48 0.21 -2.98
CA VAL A 481 34.36 -1.24 -2.89
C VAL A 481 33.92 -1.77 -4.25
N GLY A 482 34.75 -2.62 -4.83
CA GLY A 482 34.41 -3.31 -6.07
C GLY A 482 33.30 -4.34 -5.81
N THR A 483 32.28 -4.29 -6.66
CA THR A 483 31.15 -5.20 -6.61
C THR A 483 31.46 -6.39 -7.52
N GLU A 484 31.33 -7.62 -7.01
CA GLU A 484 31.49 -8.80 -7.86
C GLU A 484 30.39 -8.86 -8.92
N ILE A 485 30.64 -9.71 -9.92
CA ILE A 485 29.62 -10.15 -10.87
C ILE A 485 28.39 -10.68 -10.08
N ASP A 486 27.20 -10.47 -10.62
CA ASP A 486 25.89 -10.84 -10.04
C ASP A 486 25.39 -10.01 -8.85
N THR A 487 26.04 -8.89 -8.55
CA THR A 487 25.51 -7.92 -7.57
C THR A 487 24.62 -6.86 -8.24
N GLY A 488 23.62 -6.40 -7.49
CA GLY A 488 22.78 -5.27 -7.90
C GLY A 488 23.35 -3.95 -7.42
N LEU A 489 23.24 -2.92 -8.25
CA LEU A 489 23.71 -1.57 -7.96
C LEU A 489 22.76 -0.51 -8.52
N PHE A 490 23.00 0.73 -8.13
CA PHE A 490 22.34 1.89 -8.70
C PHE A 490 23.25 2.51 -9.75
N GLU A 491 22.74 2.67 -10.98
CA GLU A 491 23.48 3.21 -12.12
C GLU A 491 22.84 4.51 -12.61
N CYS A 492 23.67 5.51 -12.86
CA CYS A 492 23.34 6.62 -13.75
C CYS A 492 23.93 6.33 -15.14
N TYR A 493 23.07 6.04 -16.12
CA TYR A 493 23.52 5.73 -17.48
C TYR A 493 24.23 6.92 -18.16
N LYS A 494 23.83 8.16 -17.85
CA LYS A 494 24.44 9.37 -18.42
C LYS A 494 25.87 9.57 -17.90
N CYS A 495 26.06 9.52 -16.58
CA CYS A 495 27.35 9.77 -15.95
C CYS A 495 28.25 8.54 -15.82
N ARG A 496 27.75 7.34 -16.13
CA ARG A 496 28.41 6.06 -15.79
C ARG A 496 28.77 5.99 -14.30
N LEU A 497 27.89 6.53 -13.45
CA LEU A 497 28.03 6.49 -12.00
C LEU A 497 27.40 5.20 -11.46
N TYR A 498 28.13 4.48 -10.63
CA TYR A 498 27.74 3.22 -10.00
C TYR A 498 27.76 3.37 -8.47
N VAL A 499 26.63 3.12 -7.81
CA VAL A 499 26.51 3.26 -6.35
C VAL A 499 25.95 1.97 -5.76
N CYS A 500 26.65 1.38 -4.79
CA CYS A 500 26.19 0.16 -4.15
C CYS A 500 25.02 0.43 -3.20
N ILE A 501 24.19 -0.59 -2.96
CA ILE A 501 23.01 -0.52 -2.09
C ILE A 501 23.33 0.02 -0.69
N LYS A 502 24.52 -0.28 -0.15
CA LYS A 502 24.96 0.19 1.17
C LYS A 502 25.16 1.70 1.20
N CYS A 503 25.78 2.26 0.15
CA CYS A 503 25.99 3.71 0.08
C CYS A 503 24.67 4.46 -0.08
N VAL A 504 23.77 3.93 -0.93
CA VAL A 504 22.45 4.55 -1.13
C VAL A 504 21.56 4.46 0.12
N SER A 505 21.56 3.32 0.81
CA SER A 505 20.79 3.15 2.06
C SER A 505 21.31 4.03 3.20
N ASN A 506 22.60 4.34 3.23
CA ASN A 506 23.17 5.26 4.21
C ASN A 506 22.90 6.73 3.86
N SER A 507 22.95 7.12 2.58
CA SER A 507 22.70 8.52 2.17
C SER A 507 21.24 8.93 2.28
N SER A 508 20.30 8.00 2.09
CA SER A 508 18.87 8.26 2.31
C SER A 508 18.54 8.57 3.78
N GLN A 509 19.32 8.06 4.73
CA GLN A 509 19.17 8.43 6.15
C GLN A 509 19.62 9.87 6.43
N SER A 510 20.57 10.40 5.64
CA SER A 510 20.97 11.81 5.74
C SER A 510 20.03 12.76 5.01
N ILE A 511 19.36 12.31 3.94
CA ILE A 511 18.40 13.15 3.19
C ILE A 511 17.13 13.41 4.03
N ASN A 512 16.60 12.40 4.72
CA ASN A 512 15.41 12.58 5.59
C ASN A 512 15.65 13.46 6.83
N LYS A 513 16.90 13.73 7.20
CA LYS A 513 17.24 14.68 8.27
C LYS A 513 17.16 16.14 7.82
N ILE A 514 17.27 16.41 6.52
CA ILE A 514 17.25 17.77 5.97
C ILE A 514 15.80 18.26 5.75
N GLU A 515 14.83 17.36 5.57
CA GLU A 515 13.42 17.75 5.40
C GLU A 515 12.67 17.97 6.73
N ASN A 516 13.29 17.66 7.88
CA ASN A 516 12.72 17.89 9.22
C ASN A 516 13.52 18.92 10.06
N GLN A 517 14.38 19.71 9.39
CA GLN A 517 15.02 20.91 9.91
C GLN A 517 14.60 22.08 9.03
#